data_AF-A0A9P6MC78-F1
#
_entry.id   AF-A0A9P6MC78-F1
#
_cell.length_a   1.000
_cell.length_b   1.000
_cell.length_c   1.000
_cell.angle_alpha   90.00
_cell.angle_beta   90.00
_cell.angle_gamma   90.00
#
_symmetry.space_group_name_H-M   'P 1'
#
loop_
_entity.id
_entity.type
_entity.pdbx_description
1 polymer ?
#
loop_
_entity_poly.entity_id
_entity_poly.type
_entity_poly.pdbx_seq_one_letter_code
_entity_poly.pdbx_strand_id
1 'polypeptide(L)'
;MDELNKLGWNICLCEYQADTHIGQIYRDDPDKTSLAVVTNDSDLIVYDGVPSVTMPIGKSRELRTFSKSDVLQALGMPSSRHFQLTAILTRNDYFSGLPWYGIKRNADL
;
A
#
# COMPACT_ATOMS: atom_id res chain seq x y z
N MET A 1 -18.69 -15.89 -0.47
CA MET A 1 -19.37 -14.58 -0.36
C MET A 1 -20.57 -14.63 0.58
N ASP A 2 -21.42 -15.64 0.49
CA ASP A 2 -22.61 -15.78 1.35
C ASP A 2 -22.34 -15.69 2.86
N GLU A 3 -21.24 -16.23 3.35
CA GLU A 3 -20.97 -16.24 4.81
C GLU A 3 -20.59 -14.86 5.36
N LEU A 4 -19.79 -14.09 4.62
CA LEU A 4 -19.40 -12.74 5.02
C LEU A 4 -20.58 -11.77 4.91
N ASN A 5 -21.42 -11.92 3.88
CA ASN A 5 -22.66 -11.16 3.76
C ASN A 5 -23.62 -11.45 4.92
N LYS A 6 -23.72 -12.72 5.36
CA LYS A 6 -24.54 -13.11 6.54
C LYS A 6 -24.04 -12.49 7.85
N LEU A 7 -22.75 -12.15 7.93
CA LEU A 7 -22.15 -11.46 9.06
C LEU A 7 -22.29 -9.92 8.97
N GLY A 8 -22.99 -9.41 7.96
CA GLY A 8 -23.25 -7.97 7.78
C GLY A 8 -22.10 -7.21 7.10
N TRP A 9 -21.12 -7.91 6.52
CA TRP A 9 -20.04 -7.25 5.79
C TRP A 9 -20.49 -6.86 4.39
N ASN A 10 -20.13 -5.65 3.98
CA ASN A 10 -20.27 -5.21 2.60
C ASN A 10 -19.10 -5.74 1.79
N ILE A 11 -19.39 -6.55 0.77
CA ILE A 11 -18.38 -7.11 -0.13
C ILE A 11 -18.48 -6.38 -1.47
N CYS A 12 -17.39 -5.74 -1.87
CA CYS A 12 -17.24 -5.15 -3.20
C CYS A 12 -16.41 -6.10 -4.08
N LEU A 13 -16.93 -6.46 -5.25
CA LEU A 13 -16.17 -7.17 -6.28
C LEU A 13 -15.59 -6.15 -7.25
N CYS A 14 -14.26 -6.08 -7.28
CA CYS A 14 -13.54 -5.18 -8.16
C CYS A 14 -13.37 -5.82 -9.55
N GLU A 15 -13.44 -5.01 -10.61
CA GLU A 15 -13.23 -5.47 -12.00
C GLU A 15 -11.75 -5.88 -12.24
N TYR A 16 -10.83 -5.23 -11.53
CA TYR A 16 -9.39 -5.47 -11.59
C TYR A 16 -8.85 -5.82 -10.19
N GLN A 17 -7.64 -5.37 -9.85
CA GLN A 17 -7.06 -5.60 -8.54
C GLN A 17 -7.72 -4.71 -7.48
N ALA A 18 -8.02 -5.31 -6.32
CA ALA A 18 -8.76 -4.65 -5.23
C ALA A 18 -7.99 -3.48 -4.61
N ASP A 19 -6.66 -3.55 -4.61
CA ASP A 19 -5.77 -2.49 -4.16
C ASP A 19 -5.99 -1.18 -4.93
N THR A 20 -6.14 -1.23 -6.26
CA THR A 20 -6.38 -0.05 -7.10
C THR A 20 -7.71 0.63 -6.76
N HIS A 21 -8.74 -0.18 -6.49
CA HIS A 21 -10.04 0.33 -6.06
C HIS A 21 -9.98 0.95 -4.66
N ILE A 22 -9.25 0.33 -3.73
CA ILE A 22 -8.99 0.90 -2.40
C ILE A 22 -8.25 2.24 -2.51
N GLY A 23 -7.23 2.32 -3.36
CA GLY A 23 -6.50 3.56 -3.63
C GLY A 23 -7.41 4.67 -4.17
N GLN A 24 -8.37 4.32 -5.03
CA GLN A 24 -9.37 5.26 -5.53
C GLN A 24 -10.32 5.73 -4.43
N ILE A 25 -10.83 4.82 -3.58
CA ILE A 25 -11.66 5.19 -2.43
C ILE A 25 -10.93 6.20 -1.55
N TYR A 26 -9.66 5.96 -1.22
CA TYR A 26 -8.85 6.90 -0.43
C TYR A 26 -8.59 8.24 -1.11
N ARG A 27 -8.58 8.28 -2.44
CA ARG A 27 -8.45 9.54 -3.19
C ARG A 27 -9.73 10.35 -3.12
N ASP A 28 -10.87 9.68 -3.28
CA ASP A 28 -12.18 10.31 -3.45
C ASP A 28 -12.86 10.61 -2.10
N ASP A 29 -12.45 9.94 -1.01
CA ASP A 29 -12.96 10.18 0.33
C ASP A 29 -12.40 11.48 0.94
N PRO A 30 -13.25 12.46 1.28
CA PRO A 30 -12.83 13.70 1.92
C PRO A 30 -12.35 13.51 3.38
N ASP A 31 -12.79 12.44 4.06
CA ASP A 31 -12.39 12.07 5.42
C ASP A 31 -11.70 10.70 5.47
N LYS A 32 -10.42 10.74 5.14
CA LYS A 32 -9.52 9.58 5.12
C LYS A 32 -9.25 8.97 6.50
N THR A 33 -9.65 9.64 7.59
CA THR A 33 -9.39 9.17 8.96
C THR A 33 -10.35 8.07 9.41
N SER A 34 -11.49 7.95 8.72
CA SER A 34 -12.48 6.90 8.96
C SER A 34 -12.11 5.56 8.31
N LEU A 35 -11.08 5.54 7.46
CA LEU A 35 -10.69 4.39 6.65
C LEU A 35 -9.45 3.71 7.21
N ALA A 36 -9.43 2.38 7.14
CA ALA A 36 -8.25 1.56 7.44
C ALA A 36 -8.02 0.52 6.33
N VAL A 37 -6.77 0.34 5.93
CA VAL A 37 -6.34 -0.71 5.00
C VAL A 37 -5.72 -1.86 5.78
N VAL A 38 -6.21 -3.07 5.55
CA VAL A 38 -5.59 -4.31 6.04
C VAL A 38 -5.25 -5.17 4.83
N THR A 39 -3.97 -5.47 4.64
CA THR A 39 -3.48 -6.16 3.44
C THR A 39 -2.20 -6.94 3.72
N ASN A 40 -1.86 -7.90 2.86
CA ASN A 40 -0.50 -8.46 2.79
C ASN A 40 0.34 -7.79 1.68
N ASP A 41 -0.31 -7.01 0.82
CA ASP A 41 0.29 -6.39 -0.34
C ASP A 41 0.94 -5.05 0.06
N SER A 42 2.24 -4.95 -0.16
CA SER A 42 2.99 -3.74 0.17
C SER A 42 2.70 -2.59 -0.77
N ASP A 43 2.18 -2.81 -1.97
CA ASP A 43 2.05 -1.77 -3.00
C ASP A 43 1.05 -0.67 -2.57
N LEU A 44 0.08 -1.02 -1.71
CA LEU A 44 -0.92 -0.10 -1.18
C LEU A 44 -0.34 1.07 -0.38
N ILE A 45 0.79 0.89 0.32
CA ILE A 45 1.40 2.01 1.06
C ILE A 45 2.01 3.05 0.12
N VAL A 46 2.21 2.71 -1.15
CA VAL A 46 2.73 3.63 -2.17
C VAL A 46 1.61 4.50 -2.75
N TYR A 47 0.38 4.00 -2.80
CA TYR A 47 -0.72 4.67 -3.47
C TYR A 47 -1.03 6.03 -2.86
N ASP A 48 -1.23 7.01 -3.74
CA ASP A 48 -1.52 8.37 -3.32
C ASP A 48 -2.85 8.42 -2.56
N GLY A 49 -2.86 9.09 -1.41
CA GLY A 49 -4.01 9.15 -0.50
C GLY A 49 -4.05 8.09 0.61
N VAL A 50 -3.39 6.93 0.48
CA VAL A 50 -3.34 5.93 1.56
C VAL A 50 -2.33 6.37 2.64
N PRO A 51 -2.75 6.68 3.88
CA PRO A 51 -1.85 7.21 4.91
C PRO A 51 -1.11 6.11 5.67
N SER A 52 -1.69 4.91 5.75
CA SER A 52 -1.14 3.77 6.46
C SER A 52 -1.71 2.46 5.94
N VAL A 53 -0.98 1.37 6.16
CA VAL A 53 -1.44 0.00 5.92
C VAL A 53 -1.17 -0.86 7.15
N THR A 54 -2.10 -1.75 7.46
CA THR A 54 -1.91 -2.78 8.48
C THR A 54 -1.64 -4.10 7.79
N MET A 55 -0.54 -4.75 8.12
CA MET A 55 -0.16 -6.03 7.53
C MET A 55 0.41 -7.00 8.56
N PRO A 56 0.23 -8.33 8.37
CA PRO A 56 0.83 -9.33 9.22
C PRO A 56 2.32 -9.46 8.92
N ILE A 57 3.14 -9.42 9.96
CA ILE A 57 4.60 -9.48 9.88
C ILE A 57 5.12 -10.76 10.53
N GLY A 58 6.15 -11.34 9.90
CA GLY A 58 6.88 -12.48 10.42
C GLY A 58 6.06 -13.78 10.45
N LYS A 59 6.64 -14.81 11.06
CA LYS A 59 6.03 -16.16 11.13
C LYS A 59 4.78 -16.21 12.01
N SER A 60 4.70 -15.35 13.02
CA SER A 60 3.55 -15.24 13.92
C SER A 60 2.35 -14.48 13.31
N ARG A 61 2.54 -13.84 12.15
CA ARG A 61 1.52 -13.01 11.50
C ARG A 61 0.97 -11.91 12.41
N GLU A 62 1.82 -11.34 13.25
CA GLU A 62 1.45 -10.22 14.11
C GLU A 62 1.05 -9.02 13.22
N LEU A 63 -0.15 -8.47 13.41
CA LEU A 63 -0.60 -7.31 12.66
C LEU A 63 0.16 -6.07 13.12
N ARG A 64 0.82 -5.41 12.18
CA ARG A 64 1.49 -4.13 12.41
C ARG A 64 1.00 -3.09 11.43
N THR A 65 0.78 -1.89 11.95
CA THR A 65 0.43 -0.72 11.14
C THR A 65 1.69 0.05 10.79
N PHE A 66 1.86 0.33 9.50
CA PHE A 66 2.92 1.15 8.96
C PHE A 66 2.31 2.44 8.44
N SER A 67 2.70 3.57 9.03
CA SER A 67 2.34 4.87 8.47
C SER A 67 3.28 5.23 7.33
N LYS A 68 2.75 5.88 6.29
CA LYS A 68 3.53 6.34 5.15
C LYS A 68 4.60 7.34 5.61
N SER A 69 4.29 8.22 6.56
CA SER A 69 5.25 9.19 7.10
C SER A 69 6.45 8.52 7.76
N ASP A 70 6.24 7.47 8.56
CA ASP A 70 7.33 6.77 9.23
C ASP A 70 8.19 5.99 8.22
N VAL A 71 7.56 5.43 7.19
CA VAL A 71 8.26 4.75 6.09
C VAL A 71 9.12 5.75 5.31
N LEU A 72 8.57 6.91 4.95
CA LEU A 72 9.32 7.96 4.26
C LEU A 72 10.52 8.43 5.11
N GLN A 73 10.30 8.65 6.41
CA GLN A 73 11.35 9.06 7.33
C GLN A 73 12.45 7.99 7.45
N ALA A 74 12.07 6.72 7.61
CA ALA A 74 13.00 5.61 7.73
C ALA A 74 13.83 5.39 6.44
N LEU A 75 13.25 5.69 5.28
CA LEU A 75 13.92 5.60 3.98
C LEU A 75 14.65 6.89 3.58
N GLY A 76 14.56 7.97 4.38
CA GLY A 76 15.16 9.26 4.04
C GLY A 76 14.53 9.92 2.82
N MET A 77 13.29 9.58 2.48
CA MET A 77 12.61 10.06 1.28
C MET A 77 11.92 11.41 1.52
N PRO A 78 12.11 12.39 0.62
CA PRO A 78 11.62 13.76 0.84
C PRO A 78 10.11 13.92 0.61
N SER A 79 9.45 12.99 -0.10
CA SER A 79 8.01 13.06 -0.34
C SER A 79 7.42 11.73 -0.83
N SER A 80 6.09 11.59 -0.74
CA SER A 80 5.33 10.47 -1.31
C SER A 80 5.61 10.24 -2.80
N ARG A 81 5.88 11.32 -3.57
CA ARG A 81 6.20 11.21 -5.00
C ARG A 81 7.54 10.50 -5.24
N HIS A 82 8.56 10.78 -4.42
CA HIS A 82 9.85 10.09 -4.52
C HIS A 82 9.70 8.61 -4.16
N PHE A 83 8.86 8.32 -3.17
CA PHE A 83 8.55 6.94 -2.81
C PHE A 83 7.82 6.20 -3.94
N GLN A 84 6.85 6.83 -4.58
CA GLN A 84 6.15 6.28 -5.74
C GLN A 84 7.11 6.00 -6.91
N LEU A 85 7.98 6.95 -7.24
CA LEU A 85 9.00 6.75 -8.28
C LEU A 85 9.93 5.59 -7.91
N THR A 86 10.39 5.54 -6.67
CA THR A 86 11.22 4.44 -6.16
C THR A 86 10.50 3.10 -6.33
N ALA A 87 9.24 3.01 -5.92
CA ALA A 87 8.44 1.79 -6.05
C ALA A 87 8.26 1.36 -7.52
N ILE A 88 8.05 2.31 -8.45
CA ILE A 88 7.98 2.05 -9.89
C ILE A 88 9.31 1.52 -10.44
N LEU A 89 10.43 2.11 -10.03
CA LEU A 89 11.78 1.73 -10.48
C LEU A 89 12.26 0.42 -9.85
N THR A 90 11.68 0.05 -8.71
CA THR A 90 11.93 -1.23 -8.06
C THR A 90 11.00 -2.28 -8.68
N ARG A 91 11.41 -3.56 -8.66
CA ARG A 91 10.56 -4.64 -9.16
C ARG A 91 9.22 -4.64 -8.42
N ASN A 92 8.12 -4.60 -9.16
CA ASN A 92 6.74 -4.72 -8.69
C ASN A 92 5.94 -5.58 -9.67
N ASP A 93 4.64 -5.72 -9.44
CA ASP A 93 3.77 -6.57 -10.27
C ASP A 93 3.57 -6.05 -11.70
N TYR A 94 3.91 -4.78 -11.95
CA TYR A 94 3.71 -4.07 -13.22
C TYR A 94 5.00 -3.81 -14.00
N PHE A 95 6.16 -3.82 -13.33
CA PHE A 95 7.46 -3.53 -13.93
C PHE A 95 8.57 -4.39 -13.32
N SER A 96 9.48 -4.90 -14.16
CA SER A 96 10.57 -5.79 -13.73
C SER A 96 11.65 -5.11 -12.89
N GLY A 97 11.58 -3.79 -12.73
CA GLY A 97 12.58 -2.97 -12.06
C GLY A 97 13.80 -2.69 -12.93
N LEU A 98 14.66 -1.78 -12.48
CA LEU A 98 15.97 -1.54 -13.07
C LEU A 98 16.94 -2.66 -12.69
N PRO A 99 17.61 -3.33 -13.68
CA PRO A 99 18.60 -4.35 -13.38
C PRO A 99 19.70 -3.80 -12.47
N TRP A 100 20.11 -4.57 -11.46
CA TRP A 100 21.21 -4.25 -10.52
C TRP A 100 20.94 -3.12 -9.51
N TYR A 101 19.72 -2.55 -9.50
CA TYR A 101 19.28 -1.57 -8.52
C TYR A 101 18.21 -2.17 -7.59
N GLY A 102 18.62 -2.46 -6.35
CA GLY A 102 17.69 -2.80 -5.27
C GLY A 102 17.08 -1.56 -4.61
N ILE A 103 16.06 -1.74 -3.78
CA ILE A 103 15.28 -0.65 -3.16
C ILE A 103 16.15 0.42 -2.48
N LYS A 104 17.23 -0.01 -1.80
CA LYS A 104 18.16 0.91 -1.14
C LYS A 104 18.87 1.84 -2.14
N ARG A 105 19.33 1.30 -3.28
CA ARG A 105 20.00 2.11 -4.31
C ARG A 105 19.01 2.98 -5.10
N ASN A 106 17.77 2.53 -5.26
CA ASN A 106 16.73 3.34 -5.91
C ASN A 106 16.29 4.51 -5.05
N ALA A 107 16.32 4.36 -3.72
CA ALA A 107 15.98 5.45 -2.78
C ALA A 107 17.04 6.56 -2.72
N ASP A 108 18.27 6.30 -3.19
CA ASP A 108 19.37 7.27 -3.27
C ASP A 108 19.35 8.12 -4.57
N LEU A 109 18.45 7.81 -5.52
CA LEU A 109 18.28 8.51 -6.79
C LEU A 109 17.32 9.71 -6.67
#